data_AF-A0A941A406-F1
#
_entry.id   AF-A0A941A406-F1
#
_cell.length_a   1.000
_cell.length_b   1.000
_cell.length_c   1.000
_cell.angle_alpha   90.00
_cell.angle_beta   90.00
_cell.angle_gamma   90.00
#
_symmetry.space_group_name_H-M   'P 1'
#
loop_
_entity.id
_entity.type
_entity.pdbx_description
1 polymer ?
#
loop_
_entity_poly.entity_id
_entity_poly.type
_entity_poly.pdbx_seq_one_letter_code
_entity_poly.pdbx_strand_id
1 'polypeptide(L)'
;MHYSFKKYLITLIVLLTVFTSGIIIGHTNQTSAEQSSAIMPNTLKGIHSVPATGSVDVAFSPAGGITEMITNTIAKANKSVYVQAYSFTSPEIIKALIDAKKRGIDVRIIVDKSNVSGLDKNSSRAKKLRNLYSSLINNAIPLKVDDAFQIAHSKIMIIDGIDVITGSFNFSYSAEHNNAENCLILHGNKQLSDEYMKNWQWRWDATENYSM
;
A
#
# COMPACT_ATOMS: atom_id res chain seq x y z
N MET A 1 -12.99 16.22 -49.27
CA MET A 1 -12.55 15.19 -48.30
C MET A 1 -13.79 14.60 -47.64
N HIS A 2 -14.27 13.47 -48.18
CA HIS A 2 -15.44 12.76 -47.67
C HIS A 2 -14.98 11.62 -46.76
N TYR A 3 -15.38 11.65 -45.48
CA TYR A 3 -15.23 10.53 -44.55
C TYR A 3 -16.37 9.53 -44.76
N SER A 4 -16.04 8.32 -45.22
CA SER A 4 -16.98 7.23 -45.45
C SER A 4 -17.12 6.36 -44.20
N PHE A 5 -18.30 6.41 -43.57
CA PHE A 5 -18.79 5.43 -42.59
C PHE A 5 -18.88 4.03 -43.23
N LYS A 6 -18.10 3.05 -42.75
CA LYS A 6 -18.27 1.63 -43.10
C LYS A 6 -18.96 0.87 -41.96
N LYS A 7 -20.28 0.76 -42.12
CA LYS A 7 -21.20 -0.35 -41.85
C LYS A 7 -20.77 -1.46 -40.86
N TYR A 8 -21.51 -1.53 -39.76
CA TYR A 8 -21.82 -2.74 -39.00
C TYR A 8 -22.52 -3.79 -39.89
N LEU A 9 -22.01 -5.03 -39.93
CA LEU A 9 -22.79 -6.26 -40.12
C LEU A 9 -21.88 -7.50 -40.07
N ILE A 10 -21.75 -8.19 -38.92
CA ILE A 10 -21.34 -9.61 -38.89
C ILE A 10 -22.21 -10.37 -37.87
N THR A 11 -23.26 -10.96 -38.43
CA THR A 11 -23.93 -12.24 -38.19
C THR A 11 -23.68 -13.00 -36.88
N LEU A 12 -24.78 -13.15 -36.13
CA LEU A 12 -25.00 -14.11 -35.05
C LEU A 12 -25.06 -15.55 -35.62
N ILE A 13 -24.20 -16.45 -35.15
CA ILE A 13 -24.37 -17.90 -35.34
C ILE A 13 -24.44 -18.55 -33.96
N VAL A 14 -25.63 -19.03 -33.62
CA VAL A 14 -25.88 -19.94 -32.50
C VAL A 14 -25.59 -21.35 -33.00
N LEU A 15 -24.70 -22.07 -32.32
CA LEU A 15 -24.56 -23.51 -32.50
C LEU A 15 -24.48 -24.18 -31.12
N LEU A 16 -25.59 -24.82 -30.76
CA LEU A 16 -25.70 -25.78 -29.68
C LEU A 16 -24.90 -27.04 -30.05
N THR A 17 -23.97 -27.44 -29.20
CA THR A 17 -23.54 -28.84 -29.09
C THR A 17 -23.43 -29.23 -27.62
N VAL A 18 -24.31 -30.14 -27.23
CA VAL A 18 -24.29 -30.86 -25.96
C VAL A 18 -23.16 -31.89 -26.02
N PHE A 19 -22.22 -31.83 -25.08
CA PHE A 19 -21.40 -32.98 -24.72
C PHE A 19 -21.43 -33.16 -23.21
N THR A 20 -22.11 -34.22 -22.79
CA THR A 20 -22.06 -34.80 -21.46
C THR A 20 -20.80 -35.66 -21.34
N SER A 21 -19.88 -35.27 -20.46
CA SER A 21 -18.97 -36.20 -19.81
C SER A 21 -18.48 -35.56 -18.52
N GLY A 22 -18.90 -36.15 -17.39
CA GLY A 22 -18.49 -35.73 -16.08
C GLY A 22 -16.98 -35.81 -15.91
N ILE A 23 -16.40 -34.71 -15.45
CA ILE A 23 -15.14 -34.71 -14.72
C ILE A 23 -15.42 -33.91 -13.45
N ILE A 24 -15.59 -34.64 -12.34
CA ILE A 24 -15.54 -34.06 -11.00
C ILE A 24 -14.07 -33.70 -10.77
N ILE A 25 -13.67 -32.50 -11.15
CA ILE A 25 -12.44 -31.89 -10.63
C ILE A 25 -12.88 -31.18 -9.36
N GLY A 26 -12.38 -31.67 -8.21
CA GLY A 26 -12.58 -31.00 -6.94
C GLY A 26 -12.04 -29.59 -7.00
N HIS A 27 -12.93 -28.61 -7.16
CA HIS A 27 -12.62 -27.24 -6.80
C HIS A 27 -12.47 -27.22 -5.29
N THR A 28 -11.22 -27.22 -4.86
CA THR A 28 -10.79 -26.87 -3.51
C THR A 28 -11.49 -25.60 -3.07
N ASN A 29 -12.10 -25.62 -1.88
CA ASN A 29 -12.78 -24.50 -1.23
C ASN A 29 -11.83 -23.30 -1.05
N GLN A 30 -11.73 -22.46 -2.08
CA GLN A 30 -11.05 -21.16 -2.06
C GLN A 30 -12.05 -19.99 -2.03
N THR A 31 -13.28 -20.21 -1.57
CA THR A 31 -14.43 -19.38 -1.97
C THR A 31 -15.17 -18.66 -0.84
N SER A 32 -14.51 -18.34 0.28
CA SER A 32 -15.13 -17.48 1.33
C SER A 32 -14.15 -16.54 2.02
N ALA A 33 -12.93 -17.00 2.31
CA ALA A 33 -11.90 -16.14 2.91
C ALA A 33 -11.30 -15.13 1.90
N GLU A 34 -10.97 -15.56 0.68
CA GLU A 34 -10.45 -14.68 -0.39
C GLU A 34 -11.49 -13.65 -0.87
N GLN A 35 -12.78 -13.98 -0.84
CA GLN A 35 -13.85 -13.02 -1.14
C GLN A 35 -14.10 -12.04 0.01
N SER A 36 -13.83 -12.44 1.26
CA SER A 36 -14.01 -11.59 2.44
C SER A 36 -12.93 -10.51 2.58
N SER A 37 -11.71 -10.73 2.08
CA SER A 37 -10.58 -9.79 2.20
C SER A 37 -10.70 -8.57 1.27
N ALA A 38 -11.44 -8.71 0.16
CA ALA A 38 -11.64 -7.66 -0.84
C ALA A 38 -12.90 -6.79 -0.60
N ILE A 39 -13.81 -7.20 0.29
CA ILE A 39 -15.04 -6.45 0.56
C ILE A 39 -14.79 -5.45 1.70
N MET A 40 -14.97 -4.17 1.41
CA MET A 40 -14.87 -3.11 2.41
C MET A 40 -15.93 -3.28 3.52
N PRO A 41 -15.53 -3.29 4.81
CA PRO A 41 -16.45 -3.30 5.95
C PRO A 41 -17.45 -2.14 5.91
N ASN A 42 -18.68 -2.39 6.37
CA ASN A 42 -19.70 -1.32 6.45
C ASN A 42 -19.26 -0.15 7.34
N THR A 43 -18.41 -0.41 8.34
CA THR A 43 -17.83 0.62 9.23
C THR A 43 -16.81 1.53 8.54
N LEU A 44 -16.40 1.23 7.31
CA LEU A 44 -15.52 2.07 6.49
C LEU A 44 -16.27 2.68 5.29
N LYS A 45 -17.54 2.32 5.09
CA LYS A 45 -18.33 2.82 3.97
C LYS A 45 -18.91 4.20 4.30
N GLY A 46 -18.90 5.07 3.30
CA GLY A 46 -19.48 6.41 3.38
C GLY A 46 -18.47 7.47 3.77
N ILE A 47 -18.96 8.70 3.97
CA ILE A 47 -18.13 9.85 4.33
C ILE A 47 -18.12 9.96 5.86
N HIS A 48 -16.93 10.00 6.44
CA HIS A 48 -16.74 10.20 7.87
C HIS A 48 -16.20 11.61 8.11
N SER A 49 -16.98 12.44 8.79
CA SER A 49 -16.56 13.79 9.16
C SER A 49 -15.97 13.78 10.56
N VAL A 50 -14.72 14.26 10.70
CA VAL A 50 -14.05 14.46 11.98
C VAL A 50 -13.64 15.93 12.11
N PRO A 51 -13.54 16.48 13.33
CA PRO A 51 -13.05 17.85 13.52
C PRO A 51 -11.62 18.04 13.00
N ALA A 52 -11.34 19.20 12.43
CA ALA A 52 -9.99 19.62 12.11
C ALA A 52 -9.29 20.11 13.39
N THR A 53 -8.46 19.27 13.99
CA THR A 53 -7.68 19.60 15.20
C THR A 53 -6.19 19.41 14.97
N GLY A 54 -5.38 20.05 15.80
CA GLY A 54 -3.92 19.95 15.76
C GLY A 54 -3.28 20.88 14.73
N SER A 55 -2.13 20.48 14.19
CA SER A 55 -1.34 21.26 13.23
C SER A 55 -1.04 20.43 11.97
N VAL A 56 -0.69 21.13 10.89
CA VAL A 56 -0.38 20.49 9.61
C VAL A 56 0.97 20.98 9.12
N ASP A 57 1.90 20.05 8.91
CA ASP A 57 3.12 20.30 8.15
C ASP A 57 2.87 19.92 6.69
N VAL A 58 3.42 20.69 5.76
CA VAL A 58 3.28 20.47 4.32
C VAL A 58 4.62 20.64 3.63
N ALA A 59 4.93 19.72 2.72
CA ALA A 59 6.08 19.82 1.85
C ALA A 59 5.76 19.29 0.45
N PHE A 60 6.58 19.70 -0.52
CA PHE A 60 6.41 19.40 -1.93
C PHE A 60 7.72 18.84 -2.51
N SER A 61 7.61 18.05 -3.57
CA SER A 61 8.76 17.61 -4.36
C SER A 61 8.64 18.14 -5.79
N PRO A 62 9.75 18.28 -6.53
CA PRO A 62 11.11 17.79 -6.20
C PRO A 62 11.86 18.63 -5.16
N ALA A 63 12.75 17.97 -4.40
CA ALA A 63 13.76 18.56 -3.51
C ALA A 63 13.26 19.49 -2.39
N GLY A 64 11.98 19.39 -1.98
CA GLY A 64 11.46 20.15 -0.84
C GLY A 64 11.57 19.43 0.51
N GLY A 65 12.33 18.33 0.58
CA GLY A 65 12.68 17.68 1.85
C GLY A 65 11.57 16.80 2.44
N ILE A 66 10.69 16.24 1.61
CA ILE A 66 9.59 15.37 2.08
C ILE A 66 10.16 14.14 2.80
N THR A 67 11.19 13.51 2.23
CA THR A 67 11.87 12.36 2.83
C THR A 67 12.44 12.70 4.22
N GLU A 68 13.10 13.85 4.34
CA GLU A 68 13.64 14.31 5.62
C GLU A 68 12.51 14.54 6.64
N MET A 69 11.46 15.26 6.23
CA MET A 69 10.26 15.49 7.04
C MET A 69 9.67 14.18 7.57
N ILE A 70 9.49 13.17 6.71
CA ILE A 70 9.00 11.84 7.11
C ILE A 70 9.96 11.16 8.10
N THR A 71 11.27 11.13 7.79
CA THR A 71 12.24 10.45 8.66
C THR A 71 12.38 11.09 10.04
N ASN A 72 12.29 12.43 10.12
CA ASN A 72 12.30 13.18 11.36
C ASN A 72 11.06 12.87 12.22
N THR A 73 9.90 12.67 11.59
CA THR A 73 8.67 12.29 12.29
C THR A 73 8.75 10.84 12.81
N ILE A 74 9.28 9.90 12.01
CA ILE A 74 9.55 8.51 12.45
C ILE A 74 10.56 8.49 13.62
N ALA A 75 11.57 9.37 13.60
CA ALA A 75 12.56 9.45 14.66
C ALA A 75 11.95 9.86 16.02
N LYS A 76 10.86 10.64 16.00
CA LYS A 76 10.14 11.12 17.20
C LYS A 76 9.05 10.17 17.72
N ALA A 77 8.75 9.08 16.99
CA ALA A 77 7.73 8.11 17.40
C ALA A 77 8.09 7.41 18.71
N ASN A 78 7.08 7.20 19.58
CA ASN A 78 7.23 6.69 20.94
C ASN A 78 6.53 5.35 21.19
N LYS A 79 5.58 4.95 20.36
CA LYS A 79 4.75 3.75 20.54
C LYS A 79 4.67 2.90 19.27
N SER A 80 4.28 3.49 18.14
CA SER A 80 4.04 2.72 16.92
C SER A 80 4.25 3.51 15.64
N VAL A 81 4.60 2.81 14.57
CA VAL A 81 4.62 3.32 13.20
C VAL A 81 4.01 2.27 12.26
N TYR A 82 2.84 2.55 11.73
CA TYR A 82 2.12 1.66 10.82
C TYR A 82 2.08 2.24 9.42
N VAL A 83 2.54 1.46 8.44
CA VAL A 83 2.78 1.92 7.07
C VAL A 83 1.86 1.19 6.10
N GLN A 84 1.28 1.92 5.14
CA GLN A 84 0.71 1.34 3.92
C GLN A 84 1.26 2.10 2.72
N ALA A 85 1.92 1.38 1.80
CA ALA A 85 2.72 2.00 0.75
C ALA A 85 2.52 1.34 -0.63
N TYR A 86 2.22 2.17 -1.62
CA TYR A 86 2.15 1.73 -3.02
C TYR A 86 3.55 1.43 -3.58
N SER A 87 4.45 2.41 -3.61
CA SER A 87 5.86 2.18 -3.98
C SER A 87 6.74 2.42 -2.76
N PHE A 88 7.39 1.37 -2.29
CA PHE A 88 8.18 1.35 -1.05
C PHE A 88 9.61 0.91 -1.33
N THR A 89 10.44 1.89 -1.70
CA THR A 89 11.80 1.66 -2.19
C THR A 89 12.83 2.68 -1.70
N SER A 90 12.47 3.60 -0.78
CA SER A 90 13.40 4.57 -0.18
C SER A 90 14.27 3.90 0.89
N PRO A 91 15.60 3.84 0.72
CA PRO A 91 16.51 3.34 1.75
C PRO A 91 16.48 4.19 3.03
N GLU A 92 16.28 5.49 2.91
CA GLU A 92 16.26 6.45 4.02
C GLU A 92 15.06 6.18 4.95
N ILE A 93 13.87 6.04 4.36
CA ILE A 93 12.65 5.71 5.11
C ILE A 93 12.75 4.32 5.73
N ILE A 94 13.23 3.32 4.98
CA ILE A 94 13.41 1.95 5.50
C ILE A 94 14.39 1.93 6.68
N LYS A 95 15.50 2.67 6.57
CA LYS A 95 16.45 2.82 7.67
C LYS A 95 15.80 3.48 8.90
N ALA A 96 15.04 4.55 8.73
CA ALA A 96 14.35 5.21 9.84
C ALA A 96 13.36 4.28 10.56
N LEU A 97 12.63 3.44 9.81
CA LEU A 97 11.73 2.43 10.37
C LEU A 97 12.48 1.33 11.13
N ILE A 98 13.62 0.87 10.61
CA ILE A 98 14.50 -0.07 11.32
C ILE A 98 15.04 0.54 12.61
N ASP A 99 15.48 1.80 12.56
CA ASP A 99 15.96 2.50 13.75
C ASP A 99 14.83 2.67 14.78
N ALA A 100 13.59 2.94 14.34
CA ALA A 100 12.43 2.96 15.23
C ALA A 100 12.17 1.61 15.88
N LYS A 101 12.18 0.52 15.10
CA LYS A 101 12.03 -0.84 15.61
C LYS A 101 13.09 -1.17 16.67
N LYS A 102 14.35 -0.78 16.44
CA LYS A 102 15.45 -0.97 17.39
C LYS A 102 15.28 -0.18 18.70
N ARG A 103 14.56 0.94 18.68
CA ARG A 103 14.15 1.68 19.89
C ARG A 103 13.00 1.01 20.65
N GLY A 104 12.44 -0.09 20.14
CA GLY A 104 11.31 -0.81 20.75
C GLY A 104 9.93 -0.36 20.25
N ILE A 105 9.88 0.48 19.20
CA ILE A 105 8.63 0.95 18.60
C ILE A 105 7.97 -0.19 17.82
N ASP A 106 6.65 -0.33 17.92
CA ASP A 106 5.88 -1.30 17.12
C ASP A 106 5.76 -0.81 15.68
N VAL A 107 6.57 -1.39 14.80
CA VAL A 107 6.61 -1.05 13.37
C VAL A 107 5.98 -2.18 12.56
N ARG A 108 5.01 -1.85 11.70
CA ARG A 108 4.31 -2.80 10.81
C ARG A 108 4.08 -2.19 9.43
N ILE A 109 4.21 -2.99 8.39
CA ILE A 109 4.24 -2.49 7.01
C ILE A 109 3.34 -3.33 6.11
N ILE A 110 2.51 -2.66 5.31
CA ILE A 110 1.77 -3.24 4.18
C ILE A 110 2.26 -2.60 2.90
N VAL A 111 2.59 -3.40 1.88
CA VAL A 111 2.98 -2.91 0.55
C VAL A 111 2.12 -3.50 -0.54
N ASP A 112 1.96 -2.78 -1.65
CA ASP A 112 1.34 -3.31 -2.85
C ASP A 112 2.18 -4.45 -3.47
N LYS A 113 1.51 -5.45 -4.06
CA LYS A 113 2.15 -6.59 -4.76
C LYS A 113 3.18 -6.21 -5.83
N SER A 114 3.07 -5.02 -6.43
CA SER A 114 4.05 -4.56 -7.43
C SER A 114 5.46 -4.38 -6.85
N ASN A 115 5.61 -4.19 -5.54
CA ASN A 115 6.92 -4.04 -4.90
C ASN A 115 7.75 -5.33 -4.90
N VAL A 116 7.06 -6.47 -4.80
CA VAL A 116 7.70 -7.79 -4.77
C VAL A 116 7.72 -8.47 -6.15
N SER A 117 7.01 -7.89 -7.12
CA SER A 117 6.97 -8.36 -8.49
C SER A 117 8.33 -8.20 -9.18
N GLY A 118 8.89 -9.29 -9.71
CA GLY A 118 10.18 -9.27 -10.40
C GLY A 118 11.40 -9.26 -9.48
N LEU A 119 11.22 -9.50 -8.18
CA LEU A 119 12.35 -9.69 -7.24
C LEU A 119 13.13 -10.97 -7.51
N ASP A 120 12.61 -11.93 -8.27
CA ASP A 120 13.30 -13.14 -8.74
C ASP A 120 14.36 -12.82 -9.82
N LYS A 121 14.26 -11.68 -10.49
CA LYS A 121 15.15 -11.32 -11.61
C LYS A 121 16.58 -11.08 -11.14
N ASN A 122 17.55 -11.45 -12.00
CA ASN A 122 18.96 -11.13 -11.82
C ASN A 122 19.30 -9.72 -12.32
N SER A 123 18.66 -8.70 -11.75
CA SER A 123 18.95 -7.29 -12.03
C SER A 123 19.51 -6.57 -10.80
N SER A 124 20.31 -5.52 -11.01
CA SER A 124 20.82 -4.69 -9.91
C SER A 124 19.69 -4.07 -9.09
N ARG A 125 18.59 -3.67 -9.75
CA ARG A 125 17.39 -3.16 -9.08
C ARG A 125 16.75 -4.23 -8.17
N ALA A 126 16.52 -5.43 -8.69
CA ALA A 126 15.93 -6.52 -7.91
C ALA A 126 16.83 -6.90 -6.72
N LYS A 127 18.14 -6.98 -6.91
CA LYS A 127 19.12 -7.20 -5.82
C LYS A 127 19.01 -6.13 -4.73
N LYS A 128 18.96 -4.85 -5.11
CA LYS A 128 18.83 -3.73 -4.16
C LYS A 128 17.52 -3.83 -3.37
N LEU A 129 16.40 -4.07 -4.04
CA LEU A 129 15.10 -4.18 -3.37
C LEU A 129 15.03 -5.41 -2.45
N ARG A 130 15.53 -6.57 -2.88
CA ARG A 130 15.64 -7.75 -2.01
C ARG A 130 16.43 -7.42 -0.75
N ASN A 131 17.59 -6.77 -0.87
CA ASN A 131 18.39 -6.40 0.31
C ASN A 131 17.63 -5.47 1.27
N LEU A 132 16.87 -4.51 0.74
CA LEU A 132 16.03 -3.64 1.57
C LEU A 132 14.95 -4.44 2.31
N TYR A 133 14.27 -5.37 1.63
CA TYR A 133 13.18 -6.16 2.21
C TYR A 133 13.73 -7.18 3.21
N SER A 134 14.84 -7.84 2.89
CA SER A 134 15.60 -8.69 3.83
C SER A 134 15.99 -7.91 5.09
N SER A 135 16.38 -6.64 4.96
CA SER A 135 16.76 -5.83 6.13
C SER A 135 15.59 -5.59 7.08
N LEU A 136 14.37 -5.43 6.57
CA LEU A 136 13.16 -5.31 7.40
C LEU A 136 12.88 -6.63 8.14
N ILE A 137 12.88 -7.75 7.40
CA ILE A 137 12.61 -9.09 7.96
C ILE A 137 13.65 -9.45 9.02
N ASN A 138 14.94 -9.22 8.74
CA ASN A 138 16.04 -9.50 9.66
C ASN A 138 15.99 -8.66 10.95
N ASN A 139 15.29 -7.52 10.94
CA ASN A 139 15.03 -6.70 12.13
C ASN A 139 13.65 -7.01 12.75
N ALA A 140 13.03 -8.14 12.40
CA ALA A 140 11.74 -8.59 12.91
C ALA A 140 10.62 -7.54 12.76
N ILE A 141 10.62 -6.82 11.62
CA ILE A 141 9.53 -5.92 11.23
C ILE A 141 8.50 -6.73 10.43
N PRO A 142 7.27 -6.91 10.94
CA PRO A 142 6.19 -7.52 10.17
C PRO A 142 5.92 -6.74 8.88
N LEU A 143 6.05 -7.45 7.76
CA LEU A 143 5.80 -6.94 6.41
C LEU A 143 4.75 -7.83 5.75
N LYS A 144 3.71 -7.22 5.19
CA LYS A 144 2.63 -7.89 4.45
C LYS A 144 2.52 -7.34 3.04
N VAL A 145 2.09 -8.20 2.11
CA VAL A 145 1.81 -7.82 0.72
C VAL A 145 0.31 -7.80 0.51
N ASP A 146 -0.21 -6.69 0.02
CA ASP A 146 -1.61 -6.54 -0.38
C ASP A 146 -1.75 -6.83 -1.87
N ASP A 147 -2.36 -7.97 -2.18
CA ASP A 147 -2.62 -8.45 -3.54
C ASP A 147 -4.11 -8.61 -3.86
N ALA A 148 -4.98 -8.44 -2.86
CA ALA A 148 -6.43 -8.61 -2.95
C ALA A 148 -7.11 -7.56 -3.85
N PHE A 149 -6.43 -6.47 -4.16
CA PHE A 149 -6.88 -5.44 -5.10
C PHE A 149 -6.01 -5.37 -6.35
N GLN A 150 -6.52 -4.71 -7.40
CA GLN A 150 -5.71 -4.40 -8.58
C GLN A 150 -4.50 -3.54 -8.20
N ILE A 151 -4.71 -2.52 -7.37
CA ILE A 151 -3.67 -1.63 -6.84
C ILE A 151 -4.01 -1.24 -5.40
N ALA A 152 -3.10 -1.51 -4.46
CA ALA A 152 -3.14 -0.95 -3.10
C ALA A 152 -2.41 0.40 -3.08
N HIS A 153 -3.12 1.47 -3.46
CA HIS A 153 -2.48 2.74 -3.85
C HIS A 153 -2.21 3.75 -2.71
N SER A 154 -2.36 3.36 -1.45
CA SER A 154 -2.11 4.24 -0.30
C SER A 154 -0.64 4.62 -0.18
N LYS A 155 -0.39 5.86 0.27
CA LYS A 155 0.91 6.31 0.77
C LYS A 155 0.68 6.96 2.12
N ILE A 156 0.63 6.15 3.17
CA ILE A 156 0.30 6.62 4.51
C ILE A 156 1.23 6.04 5.56
N MET A 157 1.42 6.82 6.62
CA MET A 157 1.95 6.33 7.89
C MET A 157 1.07 6.84 9.03
N ILE A 158 0.77 5.96 9.98
CA ILE A 158 0.08 6.32 11.23
C ILE A 158 1.10 6.18 12.35
N ILE A 159 1.33 7.27 13.08
CA ILE A 159 2.37 7.35 14.11
C ILE A 159 1.71 7.56 15.47
N ASP A 160 2.07 6.68 16.42
CA ASP A 160 1.62 6.68 17.81
C ASP A 160 0.08 6.69 18.01
N GLY A 161 -0.67 6.37 16.95
CA GLY A 161 -2.14 6.44 16.94
C GLY A 161 -2.68 7.87 17.01
N ILE A 162 -1.89 8.89 16.67
CA ILE A 162 -2.31 10.29 16.76
C ILE A 162 -1.93 11.14 15.54
N ASP A 163 -0.83 10.83 14.88
CA ASP A 163 -0.35 11.56 13.71
C ASP A 163 -0.53 10.73 12.43
N VAL A 164 -0.91 11.40 11.34
CA VAL A 164 -1.09 10.75 10.03
C VAL A 164 -0.24 11.48 8.99
N ILE A 165 0.62 10.73 8.30
CA ILE A 165 1.33 11.18 7.11
C ILE A 165 0.55 10.70 5.89
N THR A 166 0.26 11.58 4.94
CA THR A 166 -0.38 11.23 3.67
C THR A 166 -0.09 12.25 2.56
N GLY A 167 -0.47 11.94 1.32
CA GLY A 167 -0.28 12.80 0.16
C GLY A 167 -0.14 11.98 -1.12
N SER A 168 0.41 12.59 -2.17
CA SER A 168 0.73 11.87 -3.41
C SER A 168 2.07 11.13 -3.33
N PHE A 169 2.94 11.53 -2.40
CA PHE A 169 4.33 11.08 -2.28
C PHE A 169 4.47 9.57 -2.05
N ASN A 170 4.99 8.85 -3.05
CA ASN A 170 5.46 7.48 -2.86
C ASN A 170 6.76 7.44 -2.06
N PHE A 171 6.94 6.45 -1.20
CA PHE A 171 8.16 6.28 -0.39
C PHE A 171 9.33 5.74 -1.23
N SER A 172 9.82 6.57 -2.15
CA SER A 172 10.73 6.20 -3.24
C SER A 172 11.63 7.36 -3.64
N TYR A 173 12.78 7.06 -4.24
CA TYR A 173 13.72 8.08 -4.72
C TYR A 173 13.10 9.03 -5.75
N SER A 174 12.32 8.50 -6.70
CA SER A 174 11.71 9.31 -7.77
C SER A 174 10.68 10.30 -7.24
N ALA A 175 9.93 9.93 -6.20
CA ALA A 175 8.96 10.85 -5.59
C ALA A 175 9.67 12.09 -5.02
N GLU A 176 10.82 11.93 -4.38
CA GLU A 176 11.60 13.04 -3.82
C GLU A 176 12.27 13.91 -4.88
N HIS A 177 12.83 13.30 -5.93
CA HIS A 177 13.79 14.00 -6.81
C HIS A 177 13.25 14.29 -8.21
N ASN A 178 12.27 13.52 -8.69
CA ASN A 178 11.87 13.53 -10.09
C ASN A 178 10.41 13.93 -10.30
N ASN A 179 9.53 13.64 -9.34
CA ASN A 179 8.11 13.86 -9.47
C ASN A 179 7.67 15.16 -8.79
N ALA A 180 6.60 15.77 -9.32
CA ALA A 180 5.84 16.79 -8.62
C ALA A 180 4.91 16.10 -7.60
N GLU A 181 5.22 16.21 -6.31
CA GLU A 181 4.47 15.54 -5.25
C GLU A 181 4.09 16.51 -4.14
N ASN A 182 3.10 16.13 -3.33
CA ASN A 182 2.79 16.75 -2.05
C ASN A 182 2.79 15.71 -0.94
N CYS A 183 3.10 16.16 0.27
CA CYS A 183 2.99 15.38 1.50
C CYS A 183 2.52 16.28 2.64
N LEU A 184 1.63 15.74 3.46
CA LEU A 184 1.09 16.36 4.66
C LEU A 184 1.45 15.48 5.86
N ILE A 185 1.80 16.12 6.97
CA ILE A 185 1.77 15.49 8.30
C ILE A 185 0.69 16.19 9.12
N LEU A 186 -0.34 15.42 9.47
CA LEU A 186 -1.48 15.86 10.24
C LEU A 186 -1.25 15.45 11.69
N HIS A 187 -0.86 16.41 12.52
CA HIS A 187 -0.49 16.18 13.92
C HIS A 187 -1.67 16.29 14.86
N GLY A 188 -1.68 15.50 15.94
CA GLY A 188 -2.57 15.76 17.08
C GLY A 188 -4.06 15.54 16.80
N ASN A 189 -4.42 14.77 15.77
CA ASN A 189 -5.80 14.49 15.42
C ASN A 189 -6.12 13.00 15.59
N LYS A 190 -6.42 12.62 16.84
CA LYS A 190 -6.76 11.23 17.18
C LYS A 190 -7.96 10.70 16.39
N GLN A 191 -9.01 11.50 16.18
CA GLN A 191 -10.20 11.03 15.47
C GLN A 191 -9.88 10.70 14.00
N LEU A 192 -9.09 11.56 13.34
CA LEU A 192 -8.59 11.26 12.00
C LEU A 192 -7.72 10.01 11.98
N SER A 193 -6.75 9.92 12.90
CA SER A 193 -5.87 8.76 13.05
C SER A 193 -6.67 7.46 13.25
N ASP A 194 -7.73 7.49 14.06
CA ASP A 194 -8.60 6.33 14.28
C ASP A 194 -9.31 5.89 12.98
N GLU A 195 -9.74 6.81 12.11
CA GLU A 195 -10.32 6.46 10.80
C GLU A 195 -9.29 5.81 9.87
N TYR A 196 -8.07 6.37 9.79
CA TYR A 196 -6.98 5.75 9.04
C TYR A 196 -6.59 4.38 9.62
N MET A 197 -6.59 4.25 10.95
CA MET A 197 -6.27 3.01 11.65
C MET A 197 -7.29 1.91 11.34
N LYS A 198 -8.59 2.23 11.32
CA LYS A 198 -9.62 1.25 10.94
C LYS A 198 -9.37 0.70 9.53
N ASN A 199 -9.06 1.58 8.58
CA ASN A 199 -8.73 1.15 7.22
C ASN A 199 -7.43 0.34 7.16
N TRP A 200 -6.37 0.81 7.82
CA TRP A 200 -5.08 0.10 7.88
C TRP A 200 -5.23 -1.28 8.50
N GLN A 201 -5.98 -1.40 9.61
CA GLN A 201 -6.23 -2.65 10.31
C GLN A 201 -7.04 -3.63 9.45
N TRP A 202 -8.08 -3.14 8.76
CA TRP A 202 -8.81 -3.97 7.80
C TRP A 202 -7.88 -4.54 6.73
N ARG A 203 -6.99 -3.72 6.15
CA ARG A 203 -5.99 -4.21 5.19
C ARG A 203 -4.99 -5.16 5.84
N TRP A 204 -4.54 -4.87 7.07
CA TRP A 204 -3.61 -5.72 7.80
C TRP A 204 -4.16 -7.12 8.03
N ASP A 205 -5.41 -7.23 8.48
CA ASP A 205 -6.05 -8.52 8.77
C ASP A 205 -6.39 -9.30 7.50
N ALA A 206 -6.63 -8.60 6.41
CA ALA A 206 -6.95 -9.15 5.09
C ALA A 206 -5.73 -9.59 4.27
N THR A 207 -4.51 -9.34 4.74
CA THR A 207 -3.26 -9.58 3.99
C THR A 207 -2.37 -10.61 4.67
N GLU A 208 -1.55 -11.31 3.89
CA GLU A 208 -0.64 -12.35 4.40
C GLU A 208 0.77 -11.80 4.66
N ASN A 209 1.50 -12.47 5.56
CA ASN A 209 2.90 -12.14 5.85
C ASN A 209 3.77 -12.42 4.63
N TYR A 210 4.65 -11.47 4.31
CA TYR A 210 5.68 -11.67 3.32
C TYR A 210 6.83 -12.48 3.90
N SER A 211 7.15 -13.59 3.24
CA SER A 211 8.37 -14.36 3.47
C SER A 211 9.23 -14.33 2.20
N MET A 212 10.55 -14.23 2.38
CA MET A 212 11.52 -14.38 1.29
C MET A 212 11.72 -15.84 0.89
#